data_AF-A0A7U9J933-F1
#
_entry.id   AF-A0A7U9J933-F1
#
_cell.length_a   1.000
_cell.length_b   1.000
_cell.length_c   1.000
_cell.angle_alpha   90.00
_cell.angle_beta   90.00
_cell.angle_gamma   90.00
#
_symmetry.space_group_name_H-M   'P 1'
#
loop_
_entity.id
_entity.type
_entity.pdbx_description
1 polymer ?
#
loop_
_entity_poly.entity_id
_entity_poly.type
_entity_poly.pdbx_seq_one_letter_code
_entity_poly.pdbx_strand_id
1 'polypeptide(L)'
;MSEHRALIEQARRLAERANTEFYARIESTAEAMLEVALKAAERILGAALEGDRNAFLPLVHQALQEVRQQTEVAVYVHPHGYEIVAEQKELLKSVFPHRVDLFIYPDDALPEYGCVVETPFGRIEAGVDVQLERLREALYRRLKEGAFSELAGAS
;
A
#
# COMPACT_ATOMS: atom_id res chain seq x y z
N MET A 1 50.34 16.82 -27.16
CA MET A 1 49.90 17.13 -25.78
C MET A 1 48.40 17.46 -25.69
N SER A 2 47.82 18.33 -26.54
CA SER A 2 46.36 18.61 -26.48
C SER A 2 45.48 17.45 -26.97
N GLU A 3 45.93 16.70 -27.97
CA GLU A 3 45.16 15.60 -28.57
C GLU A 3 44.99 14.39 -27.64
N HIS A 4 46.06 14.02 -26.91
CA HIS A 4 45.98 13.02 -25.83
C HIS A 4 45.06 13.47 -24.68
N ARG A 5 45.09 14.76 -24.33
CA ARG A 5 44.20 15.31 -23.29
C ARG A 5 42.73 15.27 -23.74
N ALA A 6 42.46 15.53 -25.02
CA ALA A 6 41.12 15.45 -25.60
C ALA A 6 40.60 13.99 -25.65
N LEU A 7 41.46 13.02 -25.98
CA LEU A 7 41.12 11.59 -25.97
C LEU A 7 40.78 11.09 -24.55
N ILE A 8 41.58 11.46 -23.55
CA ILE A 8 41.32 11.10 -22.14
C ILE A 8 40.00 11.70 -21.67
N GLU A 9 39.74 12.96 -22.00
CA GLU A 9 38.51 13.65 -21.64
C GLU A 9 37.27 13.05 -22.34
N GLN A 10 37.41 12.64 -23.60
CA GLN A 10 36.35 11.93 -24.33
C GLN A 10 36.07 10.55 -23.73
N ALA A 11 37.11 9.80 -23.36
CA ALA A 11 36.96 8.49 -22.71
C ALA A 11 36.27 8.63 -21.35
N ARG A 12 36.63 9.65 -20.56
CA ARG A 12 35.98 9.96 -19.28
C ARG A 12 34.49 10.25 -19.46
N ARG A 13 34.13 11.13 -20.40
CA ARG A 13 32.71 11.44 -20.68
C ARG A 13 31.92 10.22 -21.15
N LEU A 14 32.53 9.33 -21.93
CA LEU A 14 31.89 8.09 -22.36
C LEU A 14 31.63 7.16 -21.17
N ALA A 15 32.61 7.01 -20.27
CA ALA A 15 32.46 6.21 -19.06
C ALA A 15 31.39 6.79 -18.12
N GLU A 16 31.37 8.11 -17.91
CA GLU A 16 30.36 8.80 -17.11
C GLU A 16 28.94 8.57 -17.67
N ARG A 17 28.76 8.74 -19.00
CA ARG A 17 27.46 8.47 -19.66
C ARG A 17 27.03 7.02 -19.53
N ALA A 18 27.93 6.07 -19.80
CA ALA A 18 27.62 4.65 -19.69
C ALA A 18 27.20 4.28 -18.25
N ASN A 19 27.84 4.88 -17.25
CA ASN A 19 27.48 4.67 -15.85
C ASN A 19 26.09 5.24 -15.54
N THR A 20 25.80 6.47 -15.97
CA THR A 20 24.47 7.09 -15.80
C THR A 20 23.36 6.26 -16.48
N GLU A 21 23.57 5.82 -17.71
CA GLU A 21 22.62 4.99 -18.45
C GLU A 21 22.40 3.63 -17.79
N PHE A 22 23.47 3.02 -17.26
CA PHE A 22 23.39 1.76 -16.53
C PHE A 22 22.52 1.89 -15.28
N TYR A 23 22.75 2.89 -14.44
CA TYR A 23 21.94 3.11 -13.24
C TYR A 23 20.48 3.44 -13.55
N ALA A 24 20.23 4.31 -14.54
CA ALA A 24 18.87 4.63 -14.98
C ALA A 24 18.11 3.38 -15.49
N ARG A 25 18.83 2.45 -16.14
CA ARG A 25 18.25 1.18 -16.59
C ARG A 25 17.93 0.24 -15.43
N ILE A 26 18.79 0.17 -14.41
CA ILE A 26 18.51 -0.60 -13.20
C ILE A 26 17.27 -0.07 -12.50
N GLU A 27 17.20 1.25 -12.29
CA GLU A 27 16.07 1.90 -11.59
C GLU A 27 14.75 1.64 -12.31
N SER A 28 14.70 1.90 -13.63
CA SER A 28 13.49 1.65 -14.43
C SER A 28 13.09 0.16 -14.47
N THR A 29 14.06 -0.76 -14.47
CA THR A 29 13.78 -2.20 -14.41
C THR A 29 13.18 -2.57 -13.06
N ALA A 30 13.70 -2.03 -11.97
CA ALA A 30 13.21 -2.29 -10.62
C ALA A 30 11.79 -1.74 -10.42
N GLU A 31 11.49 -0.54 -10.92
CA GLU A 31 10.12 0.01 -10.93
C GLU A 31 9.16 -0.89 -11.70
N ALA A 32 9.55 -1.36 -12.89
CA ALA A 32 8.73 -2.27 -13.68
C ALA A 32 8.47 -3.61 -12.97
N MET A 33 9.47 -4.15 -12.27
CA MET A 33 9.32 -5.37 -11.48
C MET A 33 8.36 -5.16 -10.30
N LEU A 34 8.44 -4.01 -9.62
CA LEU A 34 7.53 -3.67 -8.53
C LEU A 34 6.08 -3.60 -9.01
N GLU A 35 5.82 -2.99 -10.17
CA GLU A 35 4.48 -2.95 -10.77
C GLU A 35 3.92 -4.34 -11.06
N VAL A 36 4.75 -5.25 -11.59
CA VAL A 36 4.33 -6.64 -11.84
C VAL A 36 3.99 -7.35 -10.53
N ALA A 37 4.81 -7.16 -9.49
CA ALA A 37 4.57 -7.76 -8.18
C ALA A 37 3.28 -7.23 -7.53
N LEU A 38 3.01 -5.93 -7.62
CA LEU A 38 1.78 -5.31 -7.10
C LEU A 38 0.54 -5.85 -7.80
N LYS A 39 0.55 -5.94 -9.14
CA LYS A 39 -0.57 -6.53 -9.90
C LYS A 39 -0.80 -7.99 -9.58
N ALA A 40 0.26 -8.76 -9.31
CA ALA A 40 0.14 -10.14 -8.88
C ALA A 40 -0.51 -10.22 -7.49
N ALA A 41 -0.09 -9.38 -6.55
CA ALA A 41 -0.67 -9.32 -5.21
C ALA A 41 -2.16 -8.93 -5.25
N GLU A 42 -2.51 -7.91 -6.03
CA GLU A 42 -3.90 -7.49 -6.27
C GLU A 42 -4.77 -8.65 -6.77
N ARG A 43 -4.29 -9.39 -7.78
CA ARG A 43 -5.03 -10.53 -8.32
C ARG A 43 -5.17 -11.68 -7.31
N ILE A 44 -4.14 -11.99 -6.54
CA ILE A 44 -4.17 -13.04 -5.52
C ILE A 44 -5.16 -12.66 -4.40
N LEU A 45 -5.13 -11.40 -3.95
CA LEU A 45 -6.04 -10.89 -2.93
C LEU A 45 -7.50 -10.90 -3.42
N GLY A 46 -7.76 -10.43 -4.64
CA GLY A 46 -9.10 -10.50 -5.23
C GLY A 46 -9.64 -11.93 -5.26
N ALA A 47 -8.85 -12.88 -5.76
CA ALA A 47 -9.24 -14.29 -5.79
C ALA A 47 -9.46 -14.89 -4.39
N ALA A 48 -8.68 -14.47 -3.39
CA ALA A 48 -8.85 -14.93 -2.01
C ALA A 48 -10.15 -14.40 -1.39
N LEU A 49 -10.49 -13.14 -1.62
CA LEU A 49 -11.71 -12.49 -1.13
C LEU A 49 -12.97 -13.03 -1.79
N GLU A 50 -12.90 -13.33 -3.09
CA GLU A 50 -13.97 -14.02 -3.82
C GLU A 50 -14.20 -15.45 -3.30
N GLY A 51 -13.12 -16.15 -2.91
CA GLY A 51 -13.18 -17.53 -2.44
C GLY A 51 -13.65 -17.70 -0.99
N ASP A 52 -13.34 -16.73 -0.12
CA ASP A 52 -13.77 -16.72 1.28
C ASP A 52 -14.09 -15.29 1.74
N ARG A 53 -15.39 -15.01 1.91
CA ARG A 53 -15.85 -13.69 2.38
C ARG A 53 -15.37 -13.36 3.80
N ASN A 54 -15.00 -14.34 4.62
CA ASN A 54 -14.40 -14.07 5.93
C ASN A 54 -13.01 -13.45 5.84
N ALA A 55 -12.33 -13.57 4.69
CA ALA A 55 -11.04 -12.93 4.45
C ALA A 55 -11.12 -11.39 4.49
N PHE A 56 -12.32 -10.81 4.47
CA PHE A 56 -12.55 -9.37 4.67
C PHE A 56 -12.47 -8.94 6.15
N LEU A 57 -12.77 -9.82 7.11
CA LEU A 57 -12.81 -9.46 8.53
C LEU A 57 -11.46 -8.97 9.09
N PRO A 58 -10.30 -9.58 8.76
CA PRO A 58 -9.01 -9.06 9.19
C PRO A 58 -8.76 -7.61 8.76
N LEU A 59 -9.27 -7.22 7.59
CA LEU A 59 -9.15 -5.86 7.07
C LEU A 59 -9.91 -4.87 7.96
N VAL A 60 -11.17 -5.18 8.26
CA VAL A 60 -12.01 -4.37 9.15
C VAL A 60 -11.39 -4.31 10.55
N HIS A 61 -10.92 -5.45 11.07
CA HIS A 61 -10.28 -5.52 12.37
C HIS A 61 -9.02 -4.63 12.44
N GLN A 62 -8.17 -4.66 11.41
CA GLN A 62 -7.00 -3.79 11.33
C GLN A 62 -7.38 -2.31 11.30
N ALA A 63 -8.43 -1.94 10.56
CA ALA A 63 -8.94 -0.57 10.53
C ALA A 63 -9.42 -0.10 11.91
N LEU A 64 -10.13 -0.96 12.64
CA LEU A 64 -10.58 -0.66 14.00
C LEU A 64 -9.43 -0.54 15.00
N GLN A 65 -8.31 -1.24 14.80
CA GLN A 65 -7.11 -1.09 15.64
C GLN A 65 -6.54 0.33 15.57
N GLU A 66 -6.62 1.00 14.42
CA GLU A 66 -6.17 2.39 14.27
C GLU A 66 -7.02 3.38 15.09
N VAL A 67 -8.29 3.05 15.33
CA VAL A 67 -9.24 3.88 16.10
C VAL A 67 -9.62 3.29 17.46
N ARG A 68 -8.85 2.32 17.97
CA ARG A 68 -9.20 1.56 19.19
C ARG A 68 -9.35 2.40 20.47
N GLN A 69 -8.92 3.66 20.47
CA GLN A 69 -9.08 4.59 21.60
C GLN A 69 -10.41 5.37 21.55
N GLN A 70 -11.18 5.23 20.48
CA GLN A 70 -12.46 5.93 20.30
C GLN A 70 -13.60 5.21 21.02
N THR A 71 -14.54 5.98 21.55
CA THR A 71 -15.72 5.47 22.25
C THR A 71 -16.94 5.34 21.34
N GLU A 72 -16.91 5.96 20.16
CA GLU A 72 -17.96 5.91 19.15
C GLU A 72 -17.32 5.70 17.79
N VAL A 73 -17.74 4.65 17.08
CA VAL A 73 -17.18 4.25 15.79
C VAL A 73 -18.30 3.75 14.88
N ALA A 74 -18.36 4.25 13.65
CA ALA A 74 -19.21 3.73 12.59
C ALA A 74 -18.36 3.07 11.51
N VAL A 75 -18.75 1.88 11.08
CA VAL A 75 -18.10 1.12 10.01
C VAL A 75 -19.06 1.04 8.84
N TYR A 76 -18.69 1.61 7.70
CA TYR A 76 -19.42 1.50 6.45
C TYR A 76 -18.74 0.43 5.58
N VAL A 77 -19.54 -0.49 5.06
CA VAL A 77 -19.09 -1.59 4.19
C VAL A 77 -20.08 -1.80 3.07
N HIS A 78 -19.63 -2.34 1.95
CA HIS A 78 -20.55 -2.71 0.87
C HIS A 78 -21.57 -3.76 1.35
N PRO A 79 -22.83 -3.74 0.86
CA PRO A 79 -23.86 -4.71 1.23
C PRO A 79 -23.42 -6.19 1.14
N HIS A 80 -22.51 -6.51 0.22
CA HIS A 80 -21.93 -7.86 0.09
C HIS A 80 -21.17 -8.28 1.38
N GLY A 81 -20.42 -7.37 2.00
CA GLY A 81 -19.66 -7.65 3.22
C GLY A 81 -20.44 -7.40 4.52
N TYR A 82 -21.59 -6.73 4.46
CA TYR A 82 -22.34 -6.29 5.63
C TYR A 82 -22.68 -7.41 6.61
N GLU A 83 -23.25 -8.51 6.11
CA GLU A 83 -23.73 -9.62 6.94
C GLU A 83 -22.60 -10.22 7.79
N ILE A 84 -21.47 -10.55 7.16
CA ILE A 84 -20.29 -11.12 7.83
C ILE A 84 -19.71 -10.17 8.89
N VAL A 85 -19.62 -8.88 8.57
CA VAL A 85 -19.07 -7.89 9.52
C VAL A 85 -20.04 -7.67 10.69
N ALA A 86 -21.35 -7.64 10.42
CA ALA A 86 -22.39 -7.49 11.43
C ALA A 86 -22.48 -8.71 12.36
N GLU A 87 -22.35 -9.94 11.84
CA GLU A 87 -22.32 -11.17 12.64
C GLU A 87 -21.13 -11.20 13.60
N GLN A 88 -19.98 -10.66 13.19
CA GLN A 88 -18.76 -10.60 14.00
C GLN A 88 -18.64 -9.34 14.86
N LYS A 89 -19.70 -8.54 14.98
CA LYS A 89 -19.68 -7.25 15.68
C LYS A 89 -19.12 -7.34 17.10
N GLU A 90 -19.50 -8.35 17.88
CA GLU A 90 -19.02 -8.50 19.25
C GLU A 90 -17.53 -8.85 19.32
N LEU A 91 -17.02 -9.63 18.36
CA LEU A 91 -15.59 -9.87 18.22
C LEU A 91 -14.85 -8.57 17.83
N LEU A 92 -15.41 -7.79 16.90
CA LEU A 92 -14.80 -6.51 16.52
C LEU A 92 -14.76 -5.50 17.68
N LYS A 93 -15.75 -5.52 18.57
CA LYS A 93 -15.72 -4.70 19.80
C LYS A 93 -14.59 -5.08 20.75
N SER A 94 -14.07 -6.31 20.72
CA SER A 94 -12.97 -6.71 21.62
C SER A 94 -11.64 -6.02 21.29
N VAL A 95 -11.54 -5.35 20.14
CA VAL A 95 -10.41 -4.48 19.78
C VAL A 95 -10.28 -3.30 20.75
N PHE A 96 -11.39 -2.84 21.30
CA PHE A 96 -11.46 -1.63 22.11
C PHE A 96 -11.20 -1.98 23.58
N PRO A 97 -10.21 -1.34 24.24
CA PRO A 97 -9.93 -1.56 25.65
C PRO A 97 -11.01 -0.96 26.58
N HIS A 98 -11.96 -0.23 26.00
CA HIS A 98 -13.02 0.48 26.69
C HIS A 98 -14.36 0.16 26.01
N ARG A 99 -15.47 0.52 26.66
CA ARG A 99 -16.78 0.39 26.05
C ARG A 99 -16.85 1.30 24.82
N VAL A 100 -17.23 0.71 23.68
CA VAL A 100 -17.42 1.41 22.41
C VAL A 100 -18.86 1.24 21.93
N ASP A 101 -19.44 2.31 21.42
CA ASP A 101 -20.65 2.27 20.61
C ASP A 101 -20.23 2.07 19.15
N LEU A 102 -20.18 0.80 18.75
CA LEU A 102 -19.83 0.37 17.39
C LEU A 102 -21.10 0.24 16.54
N PHE A 103 -21.15 0.94 15.42
CA PHE A 103 -22.20 0.86 14.41
C PHE A 103 -21.66 0.29 13.11
N ILE A 104 -22.48 -0.49 12.40
CA ILE A 104 -22.10 -1.08 11.11
C ILE A 104 -23.23 -0.75 10.14
N TYR A 105 -22.89 -0.12 9.03
CA TYR A 105 -23.84 0.35 8.03
C TYR A 105 -23.48 -0.18 6.64
N PRO A 106 -24.47 -0.64 5.86
CA PRO A 106 -24.25 -0.93 4.45
C PRO A 106 -24.16 0.38 3.65
N ASP A 107 -23.22 0.46 2.72
CA ASP A 107 -23.03 1.57 1.78
C ASP A 107 -22.68 1.01 0.39
N ASP A 108 -23.61 1.12 -0.57
CA ASP A 108 -23.48 0.59 -1.92
C ASP A 108 -22.61 1.45 -2.84
N ALA A 109 -22.20 2.64 -2.39
CA ALA A 109 -21.20 3.46 -3.08
C ALA A 109 -19.77 2.94 -2.84
N LEU A 110 -19.56 2.04 -1.88
CA LEU A 110 -18.27 1.41 -1.61
C LEU A 110 -18.02 0.22 -2.55
N PRO A 111 -16.75 -0.04 -2.93
CA PRO A 111 -16.37 -1.29 -3.59
C PRO A 111 -16.75 -2.51 -2.73
N GLU A 112 -16.92 -3.70 -3.34
CA GLU A 112 -17.37 -4.91 -2.62
C GLU A 112 -16.55 -5.27 -1.38
N TYR A 113 -15.25 -4.97 -1.39
CA TYR A 113 -14.31 -5.14 -0.28
C TYR A 113 -13.78 -3.79 0.21
N GLY A 114 -14.63 -2.76 0.12
CA GLY A 114 -14.43 -1.44 0.66
C GLY A 114 -14.86 -1.37 2.12
N CYS A 115 -14.02 -0.77 2.95
CA CYS A 115 -14.32 -0.48 4.35
C CYS A 115 -13.98 0.97 4.63
N VAL A 116 -14.89 1.65 5.30
CA VAL A 116 -14.66 2.98 5.82
C VAL A 116 -14.99 2.98 7.30
N VAL A 117 -14.07 3.49 8.10
CA VAL A 117 -14.26 3.69 9.53
C VAL A 117 -14.40 5.18 9.81
N GLU A 118 -15.49 5.57 10.45
CA GLU A 118 -15.81 6.94 10.82
C GLU A 118 -15.86 7.09 12.34
N THR A 119 -15.34 8.21 12.81
CA THR A 119 -15.25 8.60 14.21
C THR A 119 -15.61 10.08 14.31
N PRO A 120 -15.92 10.61 15.50
CA PRO A 120 -16.17 12.04 15.68
C PRO A 120 -15.01 12.97 15.24
N PHE A 121 -13.80 12.43 15.12
CA PHE A 121 -12.60 13.17 14.76
C PHE A 121 -12.19 13.02 13.29
N GLY A 122 -12.89 12.19 12.52
CA GLY A 122 -12.61 11.99 11.11
C GLY A 122 -12.91 10.58 10.60
N ARG A 123 -12.54 10.36 9.34
CA ARG A 123 -12.83 9.18 8.55
C ARG A 123 -11.53 8.53 8.06
N ILE A 124 -11.48 7.21 8.09
CA ILE A 124 -10.38 6.39 7.60
C ILE A 124 -10.93 5.43 6.55
N GLU A 125 -10.35 5.48 5.36
CA GLU A 125 -10.60 4.47 4.34
C GLU A 125 -9.63 3.30 4.55
N ALA A 126 -10.17 2.10 4.58
CA ALA A 126 -9.44 0.87 4.87
C ALA A 126 -9.81 -0.27 3.92
N GLY A 127 -10.40 0.03 2.76
CA GLY A 127 -10.65 -0.95 1.71
C GLY A 127 -9.35 -1.56 1.16
N VAL A 128 -9.49 -2.70 0.48
CA VAL A 128 -8.37 -3.45 -0.10
C VAL A 128 -7.54 -2.59 -1.05
N ASP A 129 -8.21 -1.81 -1.90
CA ASP A 129 -7.56 -0.92 -2.87
C ASP A 129 -6.70 0.15 -2.18
N VAL A 130 -7.21 0.73 -1.08
CA VAL A 130 -6.49 1.73 -0.29
C VAL A 130 -5.26 1.10 0.38
N GLN A 131 -5.37 -0.14 0.86
CA GLN A 131 -4.21 -0.84 1.43
C GLN A 131 -3.15 -1.17 0.37
N LEU A 132 -3.56 -1.60 -0.82
CA LEU A 132 -2.65 -1.84 -1.94
C LEU A 132 -1.95 -0.56 -2.40
N GLU A 133 -2.64 0.57 -2.43
CA GLU A 133 -2.03 1.86 -2.74
C GLU A 133 -1.01 2.28 -1.68
N ARG A 134 -1.33 2.15 -0.39
CA ARG A 134 -0.37 2.41 0.70
C ARG A 134 0.86 1.52 0.60
N LEU A 135 0.68 0.24 0.24
CA LEU A 135 1.79 -0.68 -0.01
C LEU A 135 2.64 -0.24 -1.20
N ARG A 136 2.01 0.15 -2.31
CA ARG A 136 2.68 0.70 -3.49
C ARG A 136 3.55 1.89 -3.11
N GLU A 137 3.00 2.90 -2.46
CA GLU A 137 3.73 4.09 -2.02
C GLU A 137 4.92 3.75 -1.12
N ALA A 138 4.73 2.86 -0.13
CA ALA A 138 5.78 2.46 0.80
C ALA A 138 6.93 1.72 0.08
N LEU A 139 6.62 0.84 -0.86
CA LEU A 139 7.61 0.11 -1.64
C LEU A 139 8.36 1.02 -2.62
N TYR A 140 7.67 1.94 -3.31
CA TYR A 140 8.30 2.93 -4.17
C TYR A 140 9.25 3.84 -3.39
N ARG A 141 8.86 4.27 -2.19
CA ARG A 141 9.73 5.08 -1.33
C ARG A 141 11.03 4.33 -0.99
N ARG A 142 10.91 3.07 -0.56
CA ARG A 142 12.08 2.23 -0.25
C ARG A 142 12.96 1.96 -1.47
N LEU A 143 12.35 1.76 -2.64
CA LEU A 143 13.10 1.55 -3.87
C LEU A 143 13.98 2.77 -4.19
N LYS A 144 13.42 3.98 -4.06
CA LYS A 144 14.18 5.23 -4.25
C LYS A 144 15.28 5.38 -3.21
N GLU A 145 15.00 5.18 -1.93
CA GLU A 145 16.01 5.24 -0.85
C GLU A 145 17.20 4.29 -1.11
N GLY A 146 16.93 3.07 -1.58
CA GLY A 146 17.97 2.09 -1.97
C GLY A 146 18.80 2.54 -3.17
N ALA A 147 18.16 3.07 -4.22
CA ALA A 147 18.84 3.58 -5.41
C ALA A 147 19.79 4.75 -5.08
N PHE A 148 19.38 5.65 -4.18
CA PHE A 148 20.25 6.74 -3.72
C PHE A 148 21.48 6.26 -2.94
N SER A 149 21.36 5.14 -2.18
CA SER A 149 22.50 4.58 -1.44
C SER A 149 23.57 3.99 -2.35
N GLU A 150 23.20 3.40 -3.49
CA GLU A 150 24.15 2.82 -4.44
C GLU A 150 24.87 3.90 -5.27
N LEU A 151 24.17 4.98 -5.63
CA LEU A 151 24.76 6.14 -6.31
C LEU A 151 25.74 6.91 -5.42
N ALA A 152 25.46 7.03 -4.13
CA ALA A 152 26.34 7.70 -3.16
C ALA A 152 27.61 6.88 -2.84
N GLY A 153 27.55 5.54 -2.92
CA GLY A 153 28.70 4.66 -2.72
C GLY A 153 29.62 4.52 -3.94
N ALA A 154 29.18 4.98 -5.12
CA ALA A 154 29.92 4.94 -6.39
C ALA A 154 30.59 6.28 -6.75
N SER A 155 30.50 7.29 -5.87
CA SER A 155 31.10 8.63 -6.01
C SER A 155 32.36 8.77 -5.15
#